data_AF-A0A7S4MFA9-F1
#
_entry.id   AF-A0A7S4MFA9-F1
#
_cell.length_a   1.000
_cell.length_b   1.000
_cell.length_c   1.000
_cell.angle_alpha   90.00
_cell.angle_beta   90.00
_cell.angle_gamma   90.00
#
_symmetry.space_group_name_H-M   'P 1'
#
loop_
_entity.id
_entity.type
_entity.pdbx_description
1 polymer ?
#
loop_
_entity_poly.entity_id
_entity_poly.type
_entity_poly.pdbx_seq_one_letter_code
_entity_poly.pdbx_strand_id
1 'polypeptide(L)'
;RYARLARDRLFLLLAVLPSVLAFLAWGDVSRSAASFLDAYGYVGRSVDGNQFATNLLRPTIVGVVVPVISIALATLVSTTVNVLRNRQVELRALIGKEACELRLLRRAVLGMFGTRQHASRRARALSLMRGYASRLECESGPGAAELLEEVQSNGRGGIAVNELDRLSAMLHGVDGAAASRQGSVGAADDLVLSLNGHRSERVALLLSVFPSLHWGILAALSVSVCAAFLMVSNQQVLQYLNSVQLRALFAILVGVGSGTATLCLDLADPFSGTFSIGQVAAQIGDLRVCLEGDVAEAASEAGEVESTVVQILLDGLGGGAGEIEYGGGGGGTGGGAAGAGGGKMLAPPRGQP
;
A
#
# COMPACT_ATOMS: atom_id res chain seq x y z
N ARG A 1 13.95 -10.74 11.23
CA ARG A 1 15.35 -10.68 10.74
C ARG A 1 15.70 -11.88 9.86
N TYR A 2 15.47 -13.13 10.31
CA TYR A 2 15.73 -14.34 9.51
C TYR A 2 15.03 -14.38 8.15
N ALA A 3 13.74 -14.03 8.08
CA ALA A 3 13.01 -13.98 6.80
C ALA A 3 13.59 -12.97 5.80
N ARG A 4 14.14 -11.84 6.28
CA ARG A 4 14.80 -10.84 5.43
C ARG A 4 16.11 -11.38 4.86
N LEU A 5 16.95 -11.98 5.70
CA LEU A 5 18.21 -12.60 5.26
C LEU A 5 18.00 -13.71 4.23
N ALA A 6 16.97 -14.54 4.39
CA ALA A 6 16.63 -15.57 3.40
C ALA A 6 16.22 -14.96 2.05
N ARG A 7 15.45 -13.86 2.08
CA ARG A 7 15.01 -13.13 0.89
C ARG A 7 16.16 -12.43 0.18
N ASP A 8 17.05 -11.77 0.93
CA ASP A 8 18.25 -11.12 0.38
C ASP A 8 19.16 -12.15 -0.32
N ARG A 9 19.29 -13.35 0.27
CA ARG A 9 20.03 -14.47 -0.35
C ARG A 9 19.36 -14.95 -1.63
N LEU A 10 18.04 -15.09 -1.64
CA LEU A 10 17.31 -15.48 -2.85
C LEU A 10 17.48 -14.43 -3.94
N PHE A 11 17.41 -13.14 -3.59
CA PHE A 11 17.61 -12.03 -4.52
C PHE A 11 19.02 -12.06 -5.13
N LEU A 12 20.06 -12.19 -4.29
CA LEU A 12 21.43 -12.31 -4.74
C LEU A 12 21.65 -13.54 -5.61
N LEU A 13 21.05 -14.67 -5.25
CA LEU A 13 21.13 -15.89 -6.03
C LEU A 13 20.47 -15.69 -7.40
N LEU A 14 19.28 -15.09 -7.46
CA LEU A 14 18.56 -14.85 -8.72
C LEU A 14 19.29 -13.85 -9.63
N ALA A 15 20.02 -12.89 -9.05
CA ALA A 15 20.83 -11.93 -9.80
C ALA A 15 22.18 -12.52 -10.28
N VAL A 16 22.85 -13.33 -9.45
CA VAL A 16 24.20 -13.84 -9.74
C VAL A 16 24.18 -15.16 -10.50
N LEU A 17 23.23 -16.06 -10.20
CA LEU A 17 23.17 -17.38 -10.82
C LEU A 17 23.12 -17.32 -12.36
N PRO A 18 22.33 -16.43 -13.01
CA PRO A 18 22.33 -16.32 -14.47
C PRO A 18 23.70 -15.96 -15.03
N SER A 19 24.47 -15.10 -14.35
CA SER A 19 25.83 -14.75 -14.78
C SER A 19 26.79 -15.95 -14.74
N VAL A 20 26.73 -16.75 -13.67
CA VAL A 20 27.55 -17.96 -13.53
C VAL A 20 27.16 -19.00 -14.58
N LEU A 21 25.86 -19.22 -14.76
CA LEU A 21 25.35 -20.14 -15.79
C LEU A 21 25.75 -19.68 -17.19
N ALA A 22 25.66 -18.38 -17.50
CA ALA A 22 26.10 -17.81 -18.76
C ALA A 22 27.60 -18.01 -19.01
N PHE A 23 28.43 -17.89 -17.96
CA PHE A 23 29.87 -18.16 -18.06
C PHE A 23 30.16 -19.63 -18.42
N LEU A 24 29.47 -20.56 -17.75
CA LEU A 24 29.66 -22.01 -17.95
C LEU A 24 29.08 -22.48 -19.29
N ALA A 25 27.88 -22.03 -19.64
CA ALA A 25 27.14 -22.42 -20.84
C ALA A 25 27.63 -21.71 -22.11
N TRP A 26 28.55 -20.75 -22.02
CA TRP A 26 29.05 -19.99 -23.16
C TRP A 26 29.45 -20.86 -24.35
N GLY A 27 30.16 -21.96 -24.11
CA GLY A 27 30.64 -22.83 -25.18
C GLY A 27 29.51 -23.51 -25.96
N ASP A 28 28.39 -23.81 -25.31
CA ASP A 28 27.21 -24.39 -25.96
C ASP A 28 26.38 -23.30 -26.65
N VAL A 29 26.19 -22.16 -25.98
CA VAL A 29 25.45 -21.01 -26.52
C VAL A 29 26.14 -20.46 -27.77
N SER A 30 27.46 -20.31 -27.76
CA SER A 30 28.22 -19.79 -28.91
C SER A 30 28.18 -20.76 -30.09
N ARG A 31 28.29 -22.07 -29.83
CA ARG A 31 28.17 -23.11 -30.87
C ARG A 31 26.76 -23.16 -31.46
N SER A 32 25.73 -23.07 -30.61
CA SER A 32 24.34 -23.01 -31.05
C SER A 32 24.10 -21.76 -31.90
N ALA A 33 24.57 -20.60 -31.47
CA ALA A 33 24.46 -19.36 -32.23
C ALA A 33 25.18 -19.45 -33.59
N ALA A 34 26.36 -20.06 -33.64
CA ALA A 34 27.08 -20.32 -34.88
C ALA A 34 26.28 -21.23 -35.82
N SER A 35 25.78 -22.37 -35.34
CA SER A 35 24.97 -23.29 -36.14
C SER A 35 23.67 -22.65 -36.65
N PHE A 36 23.04 -21.78 -35.85
CA PHE A 36 21.86 -21.04 -36.25
C PHE A 36 22.18 -20.03 -37.37
N LEU A 37 23.30 -19.31 -37.24
CA LEU A 37 23.77 -18.39 -38.28
C LEU A 37 24.17 -19.13 -39.56
N ASP A 38 24.73 -20.33 -39.46
CA ASP A 38 25.06 -21.16 -40.64
C ASP A 38 23.79 -21.68 -41.33
N ALA A 39 22.76 -22.04 -40.57
CA ALA A 39 21.51 -22.59 -41.10
C ALA A 39 20.57 -21.53 -41.68
N TYR A 40 20.46 -20.37 -41.03
CA TYR A 40 19.49 -19.33 -41.36
C TYR A 40 20.11 -18.00 -41.81
N GLY A 41 21.40 -17.80 -41.54
CA GLY A 41 22.09 -16.60 -41.97
C GLY A 41 22.37 -16.64 -43.47
N TYR A 42 22.30 -15.47 -44.11
CA TYR A 42 22.69 -15.25 -45.51
C TYR A 42 24.20 -15.44 -45.76
N VAL A 43 24.92 -16.05 -44.83
CA VAL A 43 26.35 -16.41 -44.93
C VAL A 43 26.54 -17.62 -45.86
N GLY A 44 25.48 -18.38 -46.12
CA GLY A 44 25.44 -19.54 -47.02
C GLY A 44 25.33 -19.20 -48.51
N ARG A 45 26.33 -18.50 -49.06
CA ARG A 45 26.88 -18.67 -50.43
C ARG A 45 28.02 -17.66 -50.56
N SER A 46 29.18 -18.07 -50.06
CA SER A 46 30.44 -17.34 -50.08
C SER A 46 30.88 -16.99 -51.49
N VAL A 47 30.36 -15.90 -52.06
CA VAL A 47 30.94 -15.31 -53.28
C VAL A 47 32.20 -14.51 -52.92
N ASP A 48 32.27 -13.90 -51.72
CA ASP A 48 33.35 -12.96 -51.32
C ASP A 48 34.06 -13.29 -49.98
N GLY A 49 34.10 -14.54 -49.53
CA GLY A 49 34.93 -14.93 -48.37
C GLY A 49 34.64 -14.19 -47.06
N ASN A 50 33.37 -13.90 -46.76
CA ASN A 50 32.92 -13.19 -45.55
C ASN A 50 33.31 -11.70 -45.47
N GLN A 51 33.85 -11.11 -46.54
CA GLN A 51 34.23 -9.68 -46.56
C GLN A 51 33.02 -8.74 -46.36
N PHE A 52 31.86 -9.06 -46.93
CA PHE A 52 30.63 -8.29 -46.72
C PHE A 52 30.23 -8.21 -45.23
N ALA A 53 30.23 -9.35 -44.53
CA ALA A 53 29.88 -9.42 -43.12
C ALA A 53 30.89 -8.65 -42.24
N THR A 54 32.16 -8.66 -42.64
CA THR A 54 33.26 -8.03 -41.89
C THR A 54 33.33 -6.52 -42.13
N ASN A 55 33.08 -6.05 -43.36
CA ASN A 55 33.31 -4.67 -43.76
C ASN A 55 32.04 -3.80 -43.74
N LEU A 56 30.84 -4.37 -43.92
CA LEU A 56 29.58 -3.61 -43.97
C LEU A 56 28.69 -3.88 -42.77
N LEU A 57 28.44 -5.15 -42.44
CA LEU A 57 27.53 -5.49 -41.33
C LEU A 57 28.13 -5.16 -39.96
N ARG A 58 29.41 -5.46 -39.73
CA ARG A 58 30.04 -5.24 -38.41
C ARG A 58 30.06 -3.75 -38.01
N PRO A 59 30.56 -2.79 -38.82
CA PRO A 59 30.54 -1.38 -38.43
C PRO A 59 29.12 -0.86 -38.21
N THR A 60 28.14 -1.37 -38.95
CA THR A 60 26.73 -1.00 -38.78
C THR A 60 26.17 -1.54 -37.46
N ILE A 61 26.40 -2.82 -37.15
CA ILE A 61 25.91 -3.43 -35.91
C ILE A 61 26.58 -2.80 -34.69
N VAL A 62 27.92 -2.71 -34.69
CA VAL A 62 28.69 -2.21 -33.55
C VAL A 62 28.60 -0.69 -33.42
N GLY A 63 28.61 0.03 -34.54
CA GLY A 63 28.65 1.49 -34.55
C GLY A 63 27.29 2.17 -34.44
N VAL A 64 26.20 1.50 -34.85
CA VAL A 64 24.86 2.11 -34.87
C VAL A 64 23.86 1.29 -34.05
N VAL A 65 23.68 0.01 -34.39
CA VAL A 65 22.57 -0.79 -33.81
C VAL A 65 22.75 -1.04 -32.31
N VAL A 66 23.93 -1.52 -31.89
CA VAL A 66 24.21 -1.82 -30.47
C VAL A 66 24.10 -0.56 -29.59
N PRO A 67 24.71 0.59 -29.96
CA PRO A 67 24.53 1.83 -29.20
C PRO A 67 23.06 2.24 -29.07
N VAL A 68 22.29 2.23 -30.16
CA VAL A 68 20.87 2.64 -30.14
C VAL A 68 20.04 1.75 -29.23
N ILE A 69 20.18 0.42 -29.34
CA ILE A 69 19.46 -0.54 -28.48
C ILE A 69 19.90 -0.38 -27.02
N SER A 70 21.19 -0.18 -26.76
CA SER A 70 21.73 -0.02 -25.40
C SER A 70 21.23 1.27 -24.74
N ILE A 71 21.19 2.39 -25.48
CA ILE A 71 20.65 3.66 -24.99
C ILE A 71 19.14 3.53 -24.73
N ALA A 72 18.40 2.91 -25.63
CA ALA A 72 16.97 2.67 -25.44
C ALA A 72 16.69 1.79 -24.22
N LEU A 73 17.46 0.71 -24.04
CA LEU A 73 17.36 -0.14 -22.86
C LEU A 73 17.70 0.63 -21.57
N ALA A 74 18.81 1.35 -21.56
CA ALA A 74 19.25 2.11 -20.38
C ALA A 74 18.24 3.19 -19.98
N THR A 75 17.70 3.92 -20.94
CA THR A 75 16.70 4.96 -20.69
C THR A 75 15.39 4.38 -20.17
N LEU A 76 14.86 3.32 -20.80
CA LEU A 76 13.64 2.65 -20.35
C LEU A 76 13.80 2.00 -18.98
N VAL A 77 14.94 1.34 -18.71
CA VAL A 77 15.22 0.78 -17.38
C VAL A 77 15.27 1.89 -16.34
N SER A 78 15.98 2.98 -16.62
CA SER A 78 16.12 4.11 -15.68
C SER A 78 14.77 4.74 -15.33
N THR A 79 13.92 5.00 -16.34
CA THR A 79 12.58 5.54 -16.11
C THR A 79 11.69 4.56 -15.35
N THR A 80 11.77 3.26 -15.68
CA THR A 80 11.02 2.20 -14.97
C THR A 80 11.39 2.17 -13.50
N VAL A 81 12.69 2.08 -13.17
CA VAL A 81 13.17 2.05 -11.78
C VAL A 81 12.76 3.31 -11.04
N ASN A 82 12.88 4.48 -11.67
CA ASN A 82 12.53 5.75 -11.05
C ASN A 82 11.03 5.83 -10.72
N VAL A 83 10.15 5.46 -11.66
CA VAL A 83 8.70 5.45 -11.46
C VAL A 83 8.30 4.47 -10.37
N LEU A 84 8.83 3.24 -10.40
CA LEU A 84 8.52 2.23 -9.38
C LEU A 84 9.00 2.65 -7.98
N ARG A 85 10.19 3.23 -7.88
CA ARG A 85 10.72 3.75 -6.61
C ARG A 85 9.88 4.90 -6.08
N ASN A 86 9.52 5.87 -6.92
CA ASN A 86 8.70 7.01 -6.51
C ASN A 86 7.32 6.54 -6.03
N ARG A 87 6.71 5.60 -6.77
CA ARG A 87 5.46 4.93 -6.38
C ARG A 87 5.57 4.29 -4.99
N GLN A 88 6.64 3.56 -4.69
CA GLN A 88 6.84 2.97 -3.35
C GLN A 88 6.96 4.04 -2.25
N VAL A 89 7.67 5.14 -2.51
CA VAL A 89 7.83 6.24 -1.55
C VAL A 89 6.49 6.93 -1.28
N GLU A 90 5.71 7.20 -2.33
CA GLU A 90 4.38 7.80 -2.23
C GLU A 90 3.39 6.89 -1.49
N LEU A 91 3.33 5.60 -1.85
CA LEU A 91 2.51 4.61 -1.14
C LEU A 91 2.86 4.55 0.35
N ARG A 92 4.17 4.54 0.68
CA ARG A 92 4.63 4.56 2.07
C ARG A 92 4.13 5.80 2.82
N ALA A 93 4.18 6.97 2.18
CA ALA A 93 3.72 8.22 2.77
C ALA A 93 2.19 8.21 2.98
N LEU A 94 1.42 7.74 2.00
CA LEU A 94 -0.04 7.64 2.07
C LEU A 94 -0.50 6.70 3.18
N ILE A 95 0.09 5.50 3.29
CA ILE A 95 -0.22 4.56 4.38
C ILE A 95 0.09 5.19 5.74
N GLY A 96 1.18 5.93 5.85
CA GLY A 96 1.54 6.66 7.07
C GLY A 96 0.51 7.75 7.43
N LYS A 97 0.03 8.51 6.43
CA LYS A 97 -1.02 9.51 6.61
C LYS A 97 -2.34 8.87 7.04
N GLU A 98 -2.78 7.82 6.34
CA GLU A 98 -4.00 7.07 6.70
C GLU A 98 -3.92 6.51 8.12
N ALA A 99 -2.80 5.89 8.52
CA ALA A 99 -2.62 5.37 9.87
C ALA A 99 -2.60 6.49 10.94
N CYS A 100 -2.12 7.68 10.60
CA CYS A 100 -2.13 8.83 11.51
C CYS A 100 -3.55 9.38 11.68
N GLU A 101 -4.23 9.65 10.57
CA GLU A 101 -5.59 10.19 10.57
C GLU A 101 -6.59 9.21 11.18
N LEU A 102 -6.42 7.91 10.98
CA LEU A 102 -7.26 6.91 11.63
C LEU A 102 -7.08 6.91 13.17
N ARG A 103 -5.88 7.21 13.68
CA ARG A 103 -5.65 7.43 15.13
C ARG A 103 -6.28 8.73 15.62
N LEU A 104 -6.24 9.80 14.82
CA LEU A 104 -6.90 11.05 15.16
C LEU A 104 -8.43 10.87 15.19
N LEU A 105 -8.98 10.18 14.21
CA LEU A 105 -10.39 9.84 14.14
C LEU A 105 -10.80 8.98 15.33
N ARG A 106 -9.97 8.02 15.74
CA ARG A 106 -10.21 7.20 16.94
C ARG A 106 -10.36 8.09 18.18
N ARG A 107 -9.44 9.05 18.37
CA ARG A 107 -9.50 9.99 19.50
C ARG A 107 -10.73 10.89 19.42
N ALA A 108 -11.09 11.37 18.23
CA ALA A 108 -12.29 12.18 18.03
C ALA A 108 -13.56 11.40 18.39
N VAL A 109 -13.69 10.15 17.92
CA VAL A 109 -14.82 9.27 18.22
C VAL A 109 -14.94 8.96 19.71
N LEU A 110 -13.81 8.67 20.39
CA LEU A 110 -13.80 8.46 21.84
C LEU A 110 -14.20 9.73 22.61
N GLY A 111 -13.72 10.90 22.20
CA GLY A 111 -14.11 12.18 22.81
C GLY A 111 -15.58 12.52 22.57
N MET A 112 -16.08 12.26 21.35
CA MET A 112 -17.47 12.49 20.98
C MET A 112 -18.44 11.59 21.72
N PHE A 113 -18.11 10.31 21.93
CA PHE A 113 -18.98 9.33 22.58
C PHE A 113 -18.43 8.88 23.94
N GLY A 114 -17.82 9.79 24.69
CA GLY A 114 -17.13 9.46 25.95
C GLY A 114 -18.04 9.02 27.10
N THR A 115 -19.34 9.30 27.04
CA THR A 115 -20.28 8.93 28.12
C THR A 115 -20.82 7.51 27.93
N ARG A 116 -21.12 6.83 29.05
CA ARG A 116 -21.74 5.49 29.05
C ARG A 116 -23.07 5.44 28.28
N GLN A 117 -23.84 6.53 28.30
CA GLN A 117 -25.09 6.65 27.55
C GLN A 117 -24.92 6.55 26.02
N HIS A 118 -23.70 6.71 25.51
CA HIS A 118 -23.37 6.58 24.09
C HIS A 118 -22.52 5.35 23.77
N ALA A 119 -22.37 4.41 24.70
CA ALA A 119 -21.52 3.24 24.53
C ALA A 119 -21.91 2.41 23.28
N SER A 120 -23.20 2.24 23.00
CA SER A 120 -23.68 1.52 21.81
C SER A 120 -23.28 2.20 20.49
N ARG A 121 -23.36 3.54 20.42
CA ARG A 121 -22.91 4.31 19.25
C ARG A 121 -21.41 4.30 19.11
N ARG A 122 -20.67 4.41 20.22
CA ARG A 122 -19.22 4.31 20.25
C ARG A 122 -18.76 2.95 19.71
N ALA A 123 -19.35 1.86 20.19
CA ALA A 123 -19.05 0.51 19.73
C ALA A 123 -19.30 0.37 18.21
N ARG A 124 -20.42 0.91 17.71
CA ARG A 124 -20.71 0.90 16.27
C ARG A 124 -19.71 1.74 15.46
N ALA A 125 -19.38 2.94 15.90
CA ALA A 125 -18.38 3.80 15.26
C ALA A 125 -17.01 3.12 15.15
N LEU A 126 -16.53 2.59 16.27
CA LEU A 126 -15.26 1.88 16.35
C LEU A 126 -15.27 0.59 15.51
N SER A 127 -16.42 -0.09 15.39
CA SER A 127 -16.55 -1.27 14.53
C SER A 127 -16.39 -0.94 13.04
N LEU A 128 -16.91 0.22 12.60
CA LEU A 128 -16.72 0.70 11.22
C LEU A 128 -15.26 1.09 10.96
N MET A 129 -14.64 1.77 11.93
CA MET A 129 -13.21 2.09 11.87
C MET A 129 -12.33 0.85 11.84
N ARG A 130 -12.66 -0.18 12.63
CA ARG A 130 -11.98 -1.49 12.59
C ARG A 130 -12.16 -2.15 11.22
N GLY A 131 -13.36 -2.12 10.66
CA GLY A 131 -13.63 -2.64 9.31
C GLY A 131 -12.76 -1.96 8.26
N TYR A 132 -12.67 -0.63 8.31
CA TYR A 132 -11.76 0.13 7.45
C TYR A 132 -10.29 -0.23 7.68
N ALA A 133 -9.83 -0.33 8.93
CA ALA A 133 -8.45 -0.73 9.25
C ALA A 133 -8.11 -2.13 8.71
N SER A 134 -9.04 -3.08 8.84
CA SER A 134 -8.87 -4.44 8.29
C SER A 134 -8.79 -4.43 6.77
N ARG A 135 -9.60 -3.60 6.10
CA ARG A 135 -9.53 -3.45 4.65
C ARG A 135 -8.22 -2.82 4.22
N LEU A 136 -7.80 -1.77 4.91
CA LEU A 136 -6.53 -1.09 4.67
C LEU A 136 -5.33 -2.04 4.85
N GLU A 137 -5.37 -2.94 5.85
CA GLU A 137 -4.37 -3.99 6.05
C GLU A 137 -4.34 -4.97 4.87
N CYS A 138 -5.51 -5.45 4.41
CA CYS A 138 -5.61 -6.33 3.23
C CYS A 138 -5.11 -5.64 1.96
N GLU A 139 -5.48 -4.37 1.73
CA GLU A 139 -5.03 -3.55 0.60
C GLU A 139 -3.56 -3.11 0.72
N SER A 140 -2.90 -3.38 1.86
CA SER A 140 -1.47 -3.10 2.10
C SER A 140 -0.64 -4.38 2.25
N GLY A 141 -1.19 -5.52 1.80
CA GLY A 141 -0.54 -6.81 1.81
C GLY A 141 0.13 -7.19 0.47
N PRO A 142 0.93 -8.27 0.43
CA PRO A 142 1.45 -8.82 -0.82
C PRO A 142 0.28 -9.24 -1.73
N GLY A 143 0.37 -8.92 -3.03
CA GLY A 143 -0.70 -9.21 -4.00
C GLY A 143 -1.90 -8.25 -3.94
N ALA A 144 -1.82 -7.15 -3.17
CA ALA A 144 -2.93 -6.21 -3.04
C ALA A 144 -3.39 -5.58 -4.37
N ALA A 145 -2.46 -5.35 -5.31
CA ALA A 145 -2.81 -4.79 -6.62
C ALA A 145 -3.71 -5.75 -7.42
N GLU A 146 -3.39 -7.04 -7.42
CA GLU A 146 -4.16 -8.09 -8.12
C GLU A 146 -5.55 -8.24 -7.49
N LEU A 147 -5.62 -8.24 -6.15
CA LEU A 147 -6.90 -8.28 -5.43
C LEU A 147 -7.78 -7.06 -5.75
N LEU A 148 -7.21 -5.87 -5.86
CA LEU A 148 -7.94 -4.66 -6.20
C LEU A 148 -8.43 -4.66 -7.64
N GLU A 149 -7.62 -5.16 -8.58
CA GLU A 149 -8.01 -5.34 -9.98
C GLU A 149 -9.14 -6.39 -10.13
N GLU A 150 -9.07 -7.47 -9.37
CA GLU A 150 -10.14 -8.47 -9.29
C GLU A 150 -11.44 -7.86 -8.73
N VAL A 151 -11.36 -7.07 -7.67
CA VAL A 151 -12.53 -6.38 -7.11
C VAL A 151 -13.12 -5.36 -8.09
N GLN A 152 -12.28 -4.66 -8.85
CA GLN A 152 -12.71 -3.72 -9.87
C GLN A 152 -13.42 -4.42 -11.04
N SER A 153 -12.88 -5.56 -11.49
CA SER A 153 -13.42 -6.34 -12.62
C SER A 153 -14.67 -7.14 -12.26
N ASN A 154 -14.75 -7.68 -11.04
CA ASN A 154 -15.89 -8.49 -10.58
C ASN A 154 -17.14 -7.67 -10.19
N GLY A 155 -17.09 -6.34 -10.26
CA GLY A 155 -18.27 -5.46 -10.11
C GLY A 155 -18.99 -5.55 -8.75
N ARG A 156 -18.37 -6.14 -7.71
CA ARG A 156 -19.03 -6.60 -6.47
C ARG A 156 -19.32 -5.49 -5.45
N GLY A 157 -19.56 -4.27 -5.92
CA GLY A 157 -19.56 -3.04 -5.12
C GLY A 157 -18.22 -2.37 -5.30
N GLY A 158 -18.20 -1.28 -6.07
CA GLY A 158 -16.97 -0.64 -6.52
C GLY A 158 -16.05 -0.21 -5.37
N ILE A 159 -14.80 0.10 -5.72
CA ILE A 159 -13.77 0.69 -4.85
C ILE A 159 -14.32 1.85 -3.99
N ALA A 160 -15.38 2.52 -4.47
CA ALA A 160 -16.09 3.60 -3.80
C ALA A 160 -16.83 3.21 -2.51
N VAL A 161 -17.33 1.98 -2.34
CA VAL A 161 -18.12 1.63 -1.15
C VAL A 161 -17.20 1.31 0.02
N ASN A 162 -17.12 2.20 1.01
CA ASN A 162 -16.27 2.02 2.17
C ASN A 162 -17.03 2.17 3.51
N GLU A 163 -16.39 1.72 4.59
CA GLU A 163 -16.90 1.79 5.95
C GLU A 163 -16.95 3.23 6.48
N LEU A 164 -16.16 4.14 5.89
CA LEU A 164 -16.08 5.54 6.28
C LEU A 164 -17.33 6.33 5.84
N ASP A 165 -17.94 6.00 4.71
CA ASP A 165 -19.21 6.60 4.28
C ASP A 165 -20.34 6.24 5.25
N ARG A 166 -20.33 4.99 5.73
CA ARG A 166 -21.27 4.54 6.77
C ARG A 166 -21.00 5.23 8.10
N LEU A 167 -19.73 5.52 8.40
CA LEU A 167 -19.34 6.26 9.59
C LEU A 167 -19.84 7.71 9.51
N SER A 168 -19.58 8.41 8.41
CA SER A 168 -20.08 9.78 8.19
C SER A 168 -21.61 9.85 8.24
N ALA A 169 -22.31 8.91 7.58
CA ALA A 169 -23.78 8.83 7.68
C ALA A 169 -24.27 8.64 9.12
N MET A 170 -23.54 7.89 9.94
CA MET A 170 -23.84 7.70 11.36
C MET A 170 -23.53 8.97 12.19
N LEU A 171 -22.46 9.71 11.85
CA LEU A 171 -22.12 10.98 12.50
C LEU A 171 -23.20 12.05 12.25
N HIS A 172 -23.81 12.04 11.06
CA HIS A 172 -24.92 12.93 10.69
C HIS A 172 -26.33 12.41 11.04
N GLY A 173 -26.44 11.20 11.59
CA GLY A 173 -27.73 10.53 11.81
C GLY A 173 -28.64 11.21 12.86
N VAL A 174 -29.80 11.67 12.38
CA VAL A 174 -31.16 11.95 12.94
C VAL A 174 -31.35 12.56 14.34
N ASP A 175 -30.45 12.43 15.31
CA ASP A 175 -30.66 13.08 16.61
C ASP A 175 -30.03 14.46 16.66
N GLY A 176 -30.77 15.43 17.21
CA GLY A 176 -30.31 16.79 17.51
C GLY A 176 -29.04 16.88 18.38
N ALA A 177 -28.42 15.76 18.74
CA ALA A 177 -27.07 15.67 19.30
C ALA A 177 -25.99 16.25 18.35
N ALA A 178 -26.17 16.15 17.02
CA ALA A 178 -25.28 16.78 16.04
C ALA A 178 -25.23 18.32 16.21
N ALA A 179 -26.34 18.95 16.60
CA ALA A 179 -26.40 20.38 16.85
C ALA A 179 -25.62 20.81 18.11
N SER A 180 -25.46 19.93 19.10
CA SER A 180 -24.70 20.22 20.34
C SER A 180 -23.18 19.95 20.22
N ARG A 181 -22.77 19.15 19.22
CA ARG A 181 -21.39 18.66 19.04
C ARG A 181 -20.77 19.05 17.70
N GLN A 182 -21.26 20.16 17.14
CA GLN A 182 -21.00 20.58 15.76
C GLN A 182 -19.49 20.70 15.44
N GLY A 183 -18.67 21.17 16.39
CA GLY A 183 -17.21 21.25 16.21
C GLY A 183 -16.50 19.89 16.16
N SER A 184 -16.88 18.94 17.01
CA SER A 184 -16.26 17.62 17.02
C SER A 184 -16.74 16.72 15.87
N VAL A 185 -18.01 16.86 15.48
CA VAL A 185 -18.57 16.15 14.31
C VAL A 185 -17.90 16.66 13.04
N GLY A 186 -17.80 17.98 12.86
CA GLY A 186 -17.10 18.57 11.70
C GLY A 186 -15.64 18.12 11.61
N ALA A 187 -14.90 18.11 12.73
CA ALA A 187 -13.54 17.60 12.75
C ALA A 187 -13.43 16.10 12.39
N ALA A 188 -14.42 15.29 12.78
CA ALA A 188 -14.46 13.88 12.40
C ALA A 188 -14.80 13.69 10.91
N ASP A 189 -15.70 14.51 10.35
CA ASP A 189 -16.03 14.49 8.92
C ASP A 189 -14.85 14.94 8.05
N ASP A 190 -14.11 15.98 8.46
CA ASP A 190 -12.90 16.42 7.77
C ASP A 190 -11.84 15.30 7.73
N LEU A 191 -11.69 14.56 8.83
CA LEU A 191 -10.80 13.39 8.90
C LEU A 191 -11.29 12.24 8.00
N VAL A 192 -12.60 11.99 7.95
CA VAL A 192 -13.18 10.97 7.05
C VAL A 192 -12.96 11.34 5.59
N LEU A 193 -13.19 12.61 5.23
CA LEU A 193 -12.96 13.12 3.87
C LEU A 193 -11.48 12.98 3.49
N SER A 194 -10.57 13.33 4.40
CA SER A 194 -9.12 13.21 4.16
C SER A 194 -8.68 11.76 4.00
N LEU A 195 -9.16 10.85 4.86
CA LEU A 195 -8.91 9.39 4.73
C LEU A 195 -9.42 8.83 3.41
N ASN A 196 -10.60 9.27 2.95
CA ASN A 196 -11.13 8.89 1.64
C ASN A 196 -10.23 9.39 0.50
N GLY A 197 -9.70 10.61 0.61
CA GLY A 197 -8.73 11.17 -0.32
C GLY A 197 -7.45 10.35 -0.40
N HIS A 198 -6.80 10.08 0.74
CA HIS A 198 -5.56 9.30 0.77
C HIS A 198 -5.76 7.87 0.25
N ARG A 199 -6.90 7.23 0.58
CA ARG A 199 -7.24 5.90 0.05
C ARG A 199 -7.39 5.93 -1.46
N SER A 200 -8.10 6.92 -2.00
CA SER A 200 -8.28 7.05 -3.44
C SER A 200 -6.94 7.20 -4.16
N GLU A 201 -6.06 8.07 -3.65
CA GLU A 201 -4.70 8.25 -4.20
C GLU A 201 -3.88 6.96 -4.10
N ARG A 202 -3.93 6.27 -2.95
CA ARG A 202 -3.21 5.01 -2.73
C ARG A 202 -3.67 3.92 -3.69
N VAL A 203 -4.99 3.74 -3.84
CA VAL A 203 -5.56 2.74 -4.76
C VAL A 203 -5.23 3.09 -6.21
N ALA A 204 -5.29 4.37 -6.59
CA ALA A 204 -4.88 4.80 -7.93
C ALA A 204 -3.40 4.48 -8.21
N LEU A 205 -2.52 4.71 -7.24
CA LEU A 205 -1.10 4.33 -7.33
C LEU A 205 -0.91 2.81 -7.35
N LEU A 206 -1.74 2.04 -6.65
CA LEU A 206 -1.66 0.57 -6.69
C LEU A 206 -2.05 0.02 -8.06
N LEU A 207 -3.03 0.63 -8.72
CA LEU A 207 -3.51 0.21 -10.04
C LEU A 207 -2.69 0.78 -11.22
N SER A 208 -1.86 1.80 -11.00
CA SER A 208 -1.01 2.42 -12.05
C SER A 208 0.29 1.63 -12.34
N VAL A 209 0.19 0.31 -12.46
CA VAL A 209 1.33 -0.57 -12.80
C VAL A 209 1.64 -0.49 -14.30
N PHE A 210 2.91 -0.72 -14.67
CA PHE A 210 3.28 -0.88 -16.07
C PHE A 210 2.55 -2.07 -16.72
N PRO A 211 2.00 -1.92 -17.94
CA PRO A 211 1.35 -3.01 -18.66
C PRO A 211 2.37 -4.11 -19.00
N SER A 212 1.90 -5.34 -19.17
CA SER A 212 2.71 -6.50 -19.57
C SER A 212 3.59 -6.25 -20.80
N LEU A 213 3.10 -5.45 -21.75
CA LEU A 213 3.81 -5.06 -22.96
C LEU A 213 5.14 -4.33 -22.66
N HIS A 214 5.17 -3.46 -21.64
CA HIS A 214 6.38 -2.73 -21.23
C HIS A 214 7.49 -3.69 -20.81
N TRP A 215 7.13 -4.70 -20.00
CA TRP A 215 8.05 -5.75 -19.56
C TRP A 215 8.56 -6.60 -20.73
N GLY A 216 7.68 -6.88 -21.70
CA GLY A 216 8.05 -7.54 -22.96
C GLY A 216 9.08 -6.75 -23.76
N ILE A 217 8.92 -5.43 -23.88
CA ILE A 217 9.89 -4.56 -24.57
C ILE A 217 11.25 -4.58 -23.87
N LEU A 218 11.28 -4.44 -22.53
CA LEU A 218 12.54 -4.49 -21.77
C LEU A 218 13.27 -5.83 -21.97
N ALA A 219 12.53 -6.94 -21.91
CA ALA A 219 13.09 -8.27 -22.16
C ALA A 219 13.62 -8.41 -23.59
N ALA A 220 12.86 -7.97 -24.60
CA ALA A 220 13.25 -8.02 -25.99
C ALA A 220 14.53 -7.19 -26.27
N LEU A 221 14.63 -5.99 -25.69
CA LEU A 221 15.83 -5.15 -25.80
C LEU A 221 17.05 -5.81 -25.13
N SER A 222 16.88 -6.38 -23.94
CA SER A 222 17.96 -7.10 -23.24
C SER A 222 18.47 -8.31 -24.03
N VAL A 223 17.55 -9.12 -24.59
CA VAL A 223 17.88 -10.25 -25.46
C VAL A 223 18.57 -9.76 -26.74
N SER A 224 18.13 -8.64 -27.31
CA SER A 224 18.75 -8.06 -28.51
C SER A 224 20.20 -7.65 -28.29
N VAL A 225 20.53 -7.08 -27.12
CA VAL A 225 21.93 -6.76 -26.75
C VAL A 225 22.76 -8.04 -26.63
N CYS A 226 22.21 -9.08 -26.00
CA CYS A 226 22.89 -10.38 -25.90
C CYS A 226 23.12 -11.04 -27.28
N ALA A 227 22.11 -10.99 -28.15
CA ALA A 227 22.21 -11.51 -29.51
C ALA A 227 23.25 -10.74 -30.33
N ALA A 228 23.28 -9.41 -30.22
CA ALA A 228 24.29 -8.59 -30.88
C ALA A 228 25.71 -8.91 -30.38
N PHE A 229 25.88 -9.12 -29.07
CA PHE A 229 27.16 -9.57 -28.51
C PHE A 229 27.60 -10.91 -29.12
N LEU A 230 26.69 -11.89 -29.23
CA LEU A 230 26.97 -13.19 -29.84
C LEU A 230 27.34 -13.06 -31.33
N MET A 231 26.62 -12.24 -32.10
CA MET A 231 26.93 -12.01 -33.52
C MET A 231 28.31 -11.38 -33.73
N VAL A 232 28.68 -10.40 -32.89
CA VAL A 232 29.97 -9.72 -32.99
C VAL A 232 31.12 -10.63 -32.55
N SER A 233 30.93 -11.38 -31.46
CA SER A 233 31.96 -12.27 -30.90
C SER A 233 32.19 -13.56 -31.69
N ASN A 234 31.22 -14.04 -32.46
CA ASN A 234 31.31 -15.27 -33.25
C ASN A 234 32.10 -15.13 -34.57
N GLN A 235 32.77 -14.01 -34.81
CA GLN A 235 33.54 -13.80 -36.05
C GLN A 235 35.02 -14.19 -35.88
N GLN A 236 35.59 -14.90 -36.86
CA GLN A 236 36.97 -15.43 -36.84
C GLN A 236 38.03 -14.36 -36.55
N VAL A 237 37.79 -13.10 -36.94
CA VAL A 237 38.71 -11.96 -36.74
C VAL A 237 38.84 -11.53 -35.26
N LEU A 238 37.88 -11.86 -34.39
CA LEU A 238 37.91 -11.51 -32.95
C LEU A 238 38.56 -12.59 -32.07
N GLN A 239 39.17 -13.62 -32.65
CA GLN A 239 39.95 -14.66 -31.95
C GLN A 239 41.16 -14.12 -31.16
N TYR A 240 41.49 -12.82 -31.29
CA TYR A 240 42.52 -12.17 -30.46
C TYR A 240 42.16 -12.11 -28.97
N LEU A 241 40.87 -12.10 -28.61
CA LEU A 241 40.45 -12.24 -27.22
C LEU A 241 40.49 -13.71 -26.82
N ASN A 242 41.14 -14.00 -25.68
CA ASN A 242 41.19 -15.35 -25.14
C ASN A 242 39.75 -15.83 -24.85
N SER A 243 39.46 -17.11 -25.08
CA SER A 243 38.14 -17.72 -24.81
C SER A 243 37.58 -17.36 -23.43
N VAL A 244 38.44 -17.17 -22.44
CA VAL A 244 38.04 -16.81 -21.07
C VAL A 244 37.53 -15.37 -20.97
N GLN A 245 38.12 -14.43 -21.71
CA GLN A 245 37.71 -13.01 -21.70
C GLN A 245 36.31 -12.84 -22.29
N LEU A 246 36.01 -13.50 -23.41
CA LEU A 246 34.66 -13.47 -24.02
C LEU A 246 33.60 -14.09 -23.10
N ARG A 247 33.92 -15.22 -22.44
CA ARG A 247 33.05 -15.84 -21.43
C ARG A 247 32.74 -14.87 -20.28
N ALA A 248 33.77 -14.21 -19.77
CA ALA A 248 33.61 -13.25 -18.67
C ALA A 248 32.75 -12.04 -19.07
N LEU A 249 32.98 -11.47 -20.26
CA LEU A 249 32.19 -10.34 -20.76
C LEU A 249 30.72 -10.71 -20.96
N PHE A 250 30.44 -11.89 -21.54
CA PHE A 250 29.08 -12.38 -21.69
C PHE A 250 28.39 -12.62 -20.34
N ALA A 251 29.09 -13.23 -19.39
CA ALA A 251 28.59 -13.44 -18.04
C ALA A 251 28.23 -12.14 -17.34
N ILE A 252 29.09 -11.11 -17.45
CA ILE A 252 28.82 -9.78 -16.90
C ILE A 252 27.58 -9.16 -17.55
N LEU A 253 27.45 -9.25 -18.87
CA LEU A 253 26.29 -8.72 -19.60
C LEU A 253 24.97 -9.36 -19.13
N VAL A 254 24.94 -10.69 -19.04
CA VAL A 254 23.77 -11.43 -18.52
C VAL A 254 23.53 -11.12 -17.04
N GLY A 255 24.59 -10.96 -16.25
CA GLY A 255 24.50 -10.56 -14.84
C GLY A 255 23.88 -9.19 -14.65
N VAL A 256 24.26 -8.20 -15.46
CA VAL A 256 23.66 -6.86 -15.42
C VAL A 256 22.19 -6.92 -15.83
N GLY A 257 21.86 -7.65 -16.90
CA GLY A 257 20.47 -7.81 -17.35
C GLY A 257 19.59 -8.49 -16.31
N SER A 258 20.04 -9.60 -15.75
CA SER A 258 19.32 -10.34 -14.70
C SER A 258 19.21 -9.54 -13.40
N GLY A 259 20.30 -8.94 -12.91
CA GLY A 259 20.28 -8.08 -11.73
C GLY A 259 19.28 -6.92 -11.89
N THR A 260 19.26 -6.29 -13.05
CA THR A 260 18.29 -5.23 -13.37
C THR A 260 16.86 -5.77 -13.38
N ALA A 261 16.61 -6.92 -14.03
CA ALA A 261 15.28 -7.54 -14.04
C ALA A 261 14.81 -7.90 -12.63
N THR A 262 15.67 -8.48 -11.79
CA THR A 262 15.34 -8.78 -10.40
C THR A 262 15.02 -7.53 -9.60
N LEU A 263 15.77 -6.44 -9.79
CA LEU A 263 15.48 -5.15 -9.15
C LEU A 263 14.13 -4.60 -9.58
N CYS A 264 13.82 -4.61 -10.88
CA CYS A 264 12.54 -4.10 -11.37
C CYS A 264 11.36 -4.96 -10.89
N LEU A 265 11.51 -6.28 -10.83
CA LEU A 265 10.50 -7.18 -10.27
C LEU A 265 10.28 -6.95 -8.77
N ASP A 266 11.35 -6.75 -8.00
CA ASP A 266 11.27 -6.43 -6.57
C ASP A 266 10.59 -5.07 -6.33
N LEU A 267 10.80 -4.11 -7.23
CA LEU A 267 10.14 -2.80 -7.17
C LEU A 267 8.69 -2.80 -7.69
N ALA A 268 8.31 -3.78 -8.51
CA ALA A 268 6.97 -3.86 -9.12
C ALA A 268 5.88 -4.10 -8.08
N ASP A 269 6.15 -4.93 -7.07
CA ASP A 269 5.28 -5.16 -5.92
C ASP A 269 5.82 -4.41 -4.68
N PRO A 270 5.16 -3.34 -4.23
CA PRO A 270 5.62 -2.53 -3.10
C PRO A 270 5.59 -3.27 -1.76
N PHE A 271 4.80 -4.34 -1.62
CA PHE A 271 4.58 -5.03 -0.34
C PHE A 271 5.36 -6.34 -0.22
N SER A 272 5.88 -6.88 -1.32
CA SER A 272 6.82 -7.99 -1.32
C SER A 272 8.26 -7.53 -1.57
N GLY A 273 9.17 -8.49 -1.65
CA GLY A 273 10.56 -8.17 -1.99
C GLY A 273 11.44 -7.62 -0.86
N THR A 274 12.64 -7.21 -1.24
CA THR A 274 13.68 -6.69 -0.35
C THR A 274 13.40 -5.24 0.01
N PHE A 275 12.86 -4.46 -0.95
CA PHE A 275 12.47 -3.06 -0.76
C PHE A 275 11.05 -2.89 -0.19
N SER A 276 10.43 -3.95 0.33
CA SER A 276 9.04 -3.95 0.81
C SER A 276 8.76 -2.83 1.82
N ILE A 277 7.63 -2.14 1.66
CA ILE A 277 7.13 -1.15 2.63
C ILE A 277 6.27 -1.76 3.75
N GLY A 278 6.19 -3.09 3.83
CA GLY A 278 5.32 -3.82 4.75
C GLY A 278 5.51 -3.50 6.25
N GLN A 279 6.65 -2.93 6.65
CA GLN A 279 6.84 -2.45 8.02
C GLN A 279 5.91 -1.27 8.38
N VAL A 280 5.58 -0.42 7.41
CA VAL A 280 4.63 0.68 7.63
C VAL A 280 3.21 0.13 7.71
N ALA A 281 2.90 -0.89 6.90
CA ALA A 281 1.63 -1.59 6.98
C ALA A 281 1.41 -2.30 8.34
N ALA A 282 2.48 -2.76 8.99
CA ALA A 282 2.38 -3.37 10.33
C ALA A 282 1.77 -2.43 11.38
N GLN A 283 1.95 -1.11 11.24
CA GLN A 283 1.36 -0.13 12.15
C GLN A 283 -0.18 -0.08 12.06
N ILE A 284 -0.75 -0.49 10.92
CA ILE A 284 -2.19 -0.62 10.72
C ILE A 284 -2.69 -1.83 11.50
N GLY A 285 -1.93 -2.94 11.50
CA GLY A 285 -2.21 -4.12 12.31
C GLY A 285 -2.28 -3.79 13.81
N ASP A 286 -1.29 -3.05 14.33
CA ASP A 286 -1.29 -2.59 15.73
C ASP A 286 -2.52 -1.73 16.05
N LEU A 287 -2.89 -0.84 15.12
CA LEU A 287 -4.07 0.01 15.27
C LEU A 287 -5.37 -0.80 15.24
N ARG A 288 -5.45 -1.84 14.40
CA ARG A 288 -6.58 -2.76 14.34
C ARG A 288 -6.78 -3.47 15.67
N VAL A 289 -5.71 -3.98 16.28
CA VAL A 289 -5.76 -4.62 17.61
C VAL A 289 -6.23 -3.64 18.68
N CYS A 290 -5.76 -2.39 18.64
CA CYS A 290 -6.25 -1.35 19.57
C CYS A 290 -7.75 -1.10 19.39
N LEU A 291 -8.22 -0.98 18.14
CA LEU A 291 -9.64 -0.78 17.83
C LEU A 291 -10.49 -1.99 18.24
N GLU A 292 -9.98 -3.21 18.10
CA GLU A 292 -10.64 -4.43 18.59
C GLU A 292 -10.86 -4.39 20.11
N GLY A 293 -9.85 -3.94 20.87
CA GLY A 293 -9.97 -3.71 22.31
C GLY A 293 -11.04 -2.66 22.65
N ASP A 294 -10.99 -1.50 21.99
CA ASP A 294 -11.96 -0.43 22.27
C ASP A 294 -13.40 -0.83 21.89
N VAL A 295 -13.58 -1.60 20.81
CA VAL A 295 -14.90 -2.13 20.41
C VAL A 295 -15.43 -3.06 21.50
N ALA A 296 -14.61 -3.96 22.01
CA ALA A 296 -15.00 -4.90 23.06
C ALA A 296 -15.40 -4.16 24.34
N GLU A 297 -14.60 -3.18 24.76
CA GLU A 297 -14.88 -2.34 25.94
C GLU A 297 -16.18 -1.52 25.78
N ALA A 298 -16.37 -0.88 24.63
CA ALA A 298 -17.58 -0.12 24.36
C ALA A 298 -18.83 -1.03 24.27
N ALA A 299 -18.68 -2.25 23.77
CA ALA A 299 -19.77 -3.23 23.71
C ALA A 299 -20.15 -3.74 25.10
N SER A 300 -19.19 -3.99 25.99
CA SER A 300 -19.48 -4.38 27.38
C SER A 300 -20.20 -3.27 28.14
N GLU A 301 -19.76 -2.00 28.01
CA GLU A 301 -20.45 -0.87 28.62
C GLU A 301 -21.88 -0.69 28.11
N ALA A 302 -22.11 -0.94 26.82
CA ALA A 302 -23.45 -0.86 26.23
C ALA A 302 -24.39 -1.92 26.84
N GLY A 303 -23.89 -3.14 27.05
CA GLY A 303 -24.65 -4.22 27.68
C GLY A 303 -25.03 -3.92 29.13
N GLU A 304 -24.12 -3.33 29.91
CA GLU A 304 -24.39 -2.92 31.30
C GLU A 304 -25.47 -1.84 31.40
N VAL A 305 -25.46 -0.87 30.47
CA VAL A 305 -26.47 0.19 30.45
C VAL A 305 -27.84 -0.38 30.10
N GLU A 306 -27.91 -1.29 29.12
CA GLU A 306 -29.16 -1.94 28.73
C GLU A 306 -29.74 -2.77 29.87
N SER A 307 -28.93 -3.56 30.57
CA SER A 307 -29.38 -4.33 31.74
C SER A 307 -29.87 -3.44 32.88
N THR A 308 -29.18 -2.32 33.13
CA THR A 308 -29.57 -1.36 34.19
C THR A 308 -30.91 -0.70 33.87
N VAL A 309 -31.13 -0.29 32.62
CA VAL A 309 -32.41 0.31 32.18
C VAL A 309 -33.55 -0.68 32.29
N VAL A 310 -33.34 -1.93 31.87
CA VAL A 310 -34.33 -3.00 31.99
C VAL A 310 -34.67 -3.27 33.46
N GLN A 311 -33.67 -3.29 34.35
CA GLN A 311 -33.89 -3.51 35.78
C GLN A 311 -34.67 -2.37 36.45
N ILE A 312 -34.36 -1.10 36.12
CA ILE A 312 -35.13 0.05 36.59
C ILE A 312 -36.58 0.00 36.11
N LEU A 313 -36.81 -0.40 34.85
CA LEU A 313 -38.16 -0.55 34.31
C LEU A 313 -38.93 -1.69 35.00
N LEU A 314 -38.28 -2.81 35.27
CA LEU A 314 -38.87 -3.94 35.99
C LEU A 314 -39.21 -3.58 37.44
N ASP A 315 -38.32 -2.89 38.15
CA ASP A 315 -38.56 -2.42 39.52
C ASP A 315 -39.66 -1.35 39.57
N GLY A 316 -39.72 -0.47 38.56
CA GLY A 316 -40.77 0.54 38.41
C GLY A 316 -42.15 -0.05 38.06
N LEU A 317 -42.20 -1.19 37.38
CA LEU A 317 -43.44 -1.93 37.10
C LEU A 317 -43.83 -2.88 38.25
N GLY A 318 -42.87 -3.34 39.06
CA GLY A 318 -43.09 -4.22 40.21
C GLY A 318 -43.46 -3.53 41.53
N GLY A 319 -43.22 -2.22 41.66
CA GLY A 319 -43.51 -1.43 42.86
C GLY A 319 -44.95 -0.94 43.03
N GLY A 320 -45.89 -1.34 42.16
CA GLY A 320 -47.27 -0.86 42.12
C GLY A 320 -48.28 -1.59 43.03
N ALA A 321 -47.85 -2.22 44.12
CA ALA A 321 -48.73 -2.88 45.09
C ALA A 321 -48.26 -2.64 46.53
N GLY A 322 -48.33 -1.37 46.97
CA GLY A 322 -48.07 -0.97 48.35
C GLY A 322 -48.91 0.25 48.72
N GLU A 323 -50.00 -0.01 49.44
CA GLU A 323 -50.84 0.87 50.26
C GLU A 323 -50.69 2.40 50.09
N ILE A 324 -51.73 3.01 49.51
CA ILE A 324 -52.07 4.41 49.74
C ILE A 324 -52.68 4.50 51.14
N GLU A 325 -51.88 4.79 52.15
CA GLU A 325 -52.35 5.14 53.48
C GLU A 325 -52.73 6.63 53.51
N TYR A 326 -54.04 6.89 53.63
CA TYR A 326 -54.61 8.21 53.81
C TYR A 326 -54.44 8.68 55.27
N GLY A 327 -53.62 9.71 55.49
CA GLY A 327 -53.63 10.52 56.71
C GLY A 327 -52.77 11.77 56.46
N GLY A 328 -53.21 13.01 56.65
CA GLY A 328 -54.28 13.52 57.49
C GLY A 328 -53.70 14.55 58.46
N GLY A 329 -53.52 15.80 58.00
CA GLY A 329 -53.68 16.99 58.84
C GLY A 329 -52.45 17.65 59.50
N GLY A 330 -52.43 19.00 59.41
CA GLY A 330 -51.67 19.94 60.25
C GLY A 330 -50.40 20.47 59.56
N GLY A 331 -50.29 21.73 59.10
CA GLY A 331 -50.71 22.98 59.73
C GLY A 331 -49.45 23.67 60.29
N GLY A 332 -48.92 24.69 59.61
CA GLY A 332 -47.72 25.40 60.09
C GLY A 332 -47.21 26.48 59.13
N THR A 333 -47.64 27.71 59.41
CA THR A 333 -47.27 28.99 58.79
C THR A 333 -45.84 29.45 59.08
N GLY A 334 -45.23 30.22 58.17
CA GLY A 334 -44.46 31.42 58.54
C GLY A 334 -43.10 31.66 57.88
N GLY A 335 -42.98 32.82 57.20
CA GLY A 335 -41.75 33.62 56.98
C GLY A 335 -40.78 33.07 55.93
N GLY A 336 -40.27 33.81 54.95
CA GLY A 336 -39.99 35.25 54.88
C GLY A 336 -38.48 35.45 54.62
N ALA A 337 -38.17 36.35 53.68
CA ALA A 337 -36.86 36.99 53.41
C ALA A 337 -35.84 36.30 52.48
N ALA A 338 -35.81 36.82 51.24
CA ALA A 338 -34.68 37.51 50.60
C ALA A 338 -33.24 37.15 50.99
N GLY A 339 -32.44 36.80 49.97
CA GLY A 339 -30.98 36.73 50.04
C GLY A 339 -30.35 36.77 48.66
N ALA A 340 -30.06 37.98 48.18
CA ALA A 340 -29.28 38.24 46.98
C ALA A 340 -27.79 37.99 47.23
N GLY A 341 -27.10 37.42 46.24
CA GLY A 341 -25.63 37.34 46.14
C GLY A 341 -25.30 36.61 44.84
N GLY A 342 -24.76 37.25 43.80
CA GLY A 342 -23.50 37.98 43.82
C GLY A 342 -22.42 37.13 43.11
N GLY A 343 -22.67 36.77 41.84
CA GLY A 343 -21.81 35.92 41.02
C GLY A 343 -20.91 36.75 40.10
N LYS A 344 -19.61 36.70 40.40
CA LYS A 344 -18.50 37.47 39.81
C LYS A 344 -18.34 37.29 38.28
N MET A 345 -18.20 38.42 37.57
CA MET A 345 -17.50 38.52 36.29
C MET A 345 -15.99 38.35 36.50
N LEU A 346 -15.37 37.41 35.79
CA LEU A 346 -13.92 37.32 35.61
C LEU A 346 -13.64 37.36 34.10
N ALA A 347 -13.10 38.48 33.65
CA ALA A 347 -12.51 38.64 32.33
C ALA A 347 -11.09 38.02 32.32
N PRO A 348 -10.61 37.48 31.17
CA PRO A 348 -9.25 37.00 31.04
C PRO A 348 -8.25 38.14 30.77
N PRO A 349 -6.97 38.01 31.18
CA PRO A 349 -5.97 39.03 30.96
C PRO A 349 -5.46 39.00 29.51
N ARG A 350 -5.40 40.19 28.90
CA ARG A 350 -4.63 40.48 27.69
C ARG A 350 -3.19 40.84 28.09
N GLY A 351 -2.26 40.25 27.34
CA GLY A 351 -1.00 40.88 26.99
C GLY A 351 0.17 40.53 27.89
N GLN A 352 1.23 40.02 27.26
CA GLN A 352 2.53 40.67 27.29
C GLN A 352 3.34 40.25 26.04
N PRO A 353 4.34 41.06 25.64
CA PRO A 353 4.95 41.06 24.30
C PRO A 353 5.82 39.85 23.98
#